data_AF-A0A2A4UIC0-F1
#
_entry.id   AF-A0A2A4UIC0-F1
#
_cell.length_a   1.000
_cell.length_b   1.000
_cell.length_c   1.000
_cell.angle_alpha   90.00
_cell.angle_beta   90.00
_cell.angle_gamma   90.00
#
_symmetry.space_group_name_H-M   'P 1'
#
loop_
_entity.id
_entity.type
_entity.pdbx_description
1 polymer ?
#
loop_
_entity_poly.entity_id
_entity_poly.type
_entity_poly.pdbx_seq_one_letter_code
_entity_poly.pdbx_strand_id
1 'polypeptide(L)'
;MSKEFQVIVDQLHDARIFGLFFDTDRELFKFDFYIYVQLFDDFEHESYELRKALLRFSGAEVNALSIKSDLSRGQFFISDVDIAEVKNKIYQFDFIFSSDEIKLTLLATSLEMITSEHVEHSTDQYLKTRWLRLLS
;
A
#
# COMPACT_ATOMS: atom_id res chain seq x y z
N MET A 1 6.49 11.82 -14.46
CA MET A 1 5.51 11.23 -13.52
C MET A 1 4.49 12.29 -13.14
N SER A 2 3.20 11.93 -12.96
CA SER A 2 2.20 12.86 -12.42
C SER A 2 2.65 13.36 -11.03
N LYS A 3 2.49 14.65 -10.75
CA LYS A 3 2.78 15.20 -9.40
C LYS A 3 1.96 14.50 -8.32
N GLU A 4 0.75 14.06 -8.65
CA GLU A 4 -0.15 13.36 -7.73
C GLU A 4 0.40 11.98 -7.34
N PHE A 5 0.97 11.24 -8.31
CA PHE A 5 1.60 9.95 -8.01
C PHE A 5 2.86 10.11 -7.17
N GLN A 6 3.69 11.13 -7.45
CA GLN A 6 4.89 11.38 -6.65
C GLN A 6 4.54 11.59 -5.17
N VAL A 7 3.53 12.42 -4.87
CA VAL A 7 3.10 12.69 -3.49
C VAL A 7 2.63 11.42 -2.77
N ILE A 8 1.97 10.50 -3.50
CA ILE A 8 1.54 9.21 -2.95
C ILE A 8 2.76 8.30 -2.71
N VAL A 9 3.68 8.21 -3.66
CA VAL A 9 4.90 7.38 -3.54
C VAL A 9 5.79 7.86 -2.40
N ASP A 10 5.98 9.17 -2.26
CA ASP A 10 6.76 9.75 -1.17
C ASP A 10 6.20 9.36 0.21
N GLN A 11 4.86 9.32 0.35
CA GLN A 11 4.20 8.87 1.57
C GLN A 11 4.27 7.35 1.80
N LEU A 12 4.52 6.57 0.74
CA LEU A 12 4.65 5.13 0.82
C LEU A 12 6.07 4.67 1.14
N HIS A 13 7.05 5.57 1.13
CA HIS A 13 8.39 5.25 1.59
C HIS A 13 8.33 4.76 3.04
N ASP A 14 8.90 3.58 3.28
CA ASP A 14 8.83 2.82 4.53
C ASP A 14 7.42 2.35 4.95
N ALA A 15 6.38 2.56 4.16
CA ALA A 15 5.04 2.11 4.50
C ALA A 15 4.96 0.58 4.60
N ARG A 16 4.19 0.10 5.58
CA ARG A 16 4.11 -1.33 5.89
C ARG A 16 2.83 -1.93 5.35
N ILE A 17 2.92 -3.04 4.62
CA ILE A 17 1.74 -3.79 4.15
C ILE A 17 1.13 -4.64 5.26
N PHE A 18 -0.20 -4.59 5.37
CA PHE A 18 -1.01 -5.42 6.26
C PHE A 18 -1.92 -6.38 5.52
N GLY A 19 -2.35 -6.04 4.31
CA GLY A 19 -3.25 -6.88 3.54
C GLY A 19 -3.42 -6.39 2.11
N LEU A 20 -3.83 -7.33 1.26
CA LEU A 20 -4.18 -7.11 -0.14
C LEU A 20 -5.62 -7.55 -0.33
N PHE A 21 -6.44 -6.73 -0.98
CA PHE A 21 -7.83 -7.05 -1.26
C PHE A 21 -8.12 -6.88 -2.75
N PHE A 22 -8.99 -7.74 -3.25
CA PHE A 22 -9.49 -7.70 -4.63
C PHE A 22 -10.99 -7.47 -4.56
N ASP A 23 -11.45 -6.37 -5.12
CA ASP A 23 -12.88 -6.15 -5.30
C ASP A 23 -13.23 -6.29 -6.78
N THR A 24 -14.29 -7.05 -7.04
CA THR A 24 -14.75 -7.31 -8.39
C THR A 24 -16.13 -6.70 -8.54
N ASP A 25 -16.21 -5.57 -9.24
CA ASP A 25 -17.48 -5.08 -9.72
C ASP A 25 -17.92 -5.95 -10.89
N ARG A 26 -18.84 -6.88 -10.60
CA ARG A 26 -19.37 -7.84 -11.58
C ARG A 26 -20.22 -7.18 -12.66
N GLU A 27 -20.80 -6.01 -12.39
CA GLU A 27 -21.63 -5.30 -13.36
C GLU A 27 -20.77 -4.52 -14.35
N LEU A 28 -19.67 -3.95 -13.87
CA LEU A 28 -18.75 -3.16 -14.69
C LEU A 28 -17.59 -3.97 -15.29
N PHE A 29 -17.44 -5.26 -14.92
CA PHE A 29 -16.26 -6.08 -15.21
C PHE A 29 -14.95 -5.35 -14.86
N LYS A 30 -14.97 -4.58 -13.77
CA LYS A 30 -13.81 -3.82 -13.28
C LYS A 30 -13.25 -4.50 -12.04
N PHE A 31 -11.94 -4.66 -12.03
CA PHE A 31 -11.19 -5.13 -10.87
C PHE A 31 -10.57 -3.91 -10.22
N ASP A 32 -10.92 -3.66 -8.97
CA ASP A 32 -10.19 -2.73 -8.14
C ASP A 32 -9.28 -3.54 -7.22
N PHE A 33 -8.01 -3.16 -7.19
CA PHE A 33 -7.03 -3.75 -6.29
C PHE A 33 -6.76 -2.80 -5.15
N TYR A 34 -6.73 -3.34 -3.93
CA TYR A 34 -6.50 -2.54 -2.74
C TYR A 34 -5.30 -3.06 -1.95
N ILE A 35 -4.49 -2.12 -1.46
CA ILE A 35 -3.39 -2.40 -0.54
C ILE A 35 -3.67 -1.66 0.76
N TYR A 36 -3.78 -2.43 1.84
CA TYR A 36 -3.89 -1.86 3.19
C TYR A 36 -2.51 -1.71 3.79
N VAL A 37 -2.16 -0.45 4.09
CA VAL A 37 -0.83 -0.08 4.60
C VAL A 37 -0.91 0.68 5.92
N GLN A 38 0.19 0.70 6.65
CA GLN A 38 0.47 1.71 7.66
C GLN A 38 1.51 2.67 7.11
N LEU A 39 1.20 3.95 7.22
CA LEU A 39 2.11 5.05 6.95
C LEU A 39 2.85 5.41 8.23
N PHE A 40 4.07 5.89 8.04
CA PHE A 40 4.93 6.40 9.08
C PHE A 40 5.16 7.89 8.81
N ASP A 41 5.07 8.69 9.86
CA ASP A 41 5.58 10.06 9.83
C ASP A 41 6.91 10.13 10.59
N ASP A 42 7.57 11.29 10.51
CA ASP A 42 8.85 11.52 11.16
C ASP A 42 8.77 11.27 12.69
N PHE A 43 9.89 10.81 13.25
CA PHE A 43 10.00 10.60 14.69
C PHE A 43 10.12 11.94 15.41
N GLU A 44 8.99 12.45 15.90
CA GLU A 44 8.93 13.69 16.65
C GLU A 44 8.44 13.45 18.09
N HIS A 45 8.95 14.24 19.04
CA HIS A 45 8.52 14.19 20.44
C HIS A 45 8.60 12.79 21.09
N GLU A 46 9.65 12.02 20.77
CA GLU A 46 9.88 10.65 21.25
C GLU A 46 8.84 9.62 20.76
N SER A 47 8.07 9.92 19.73
CA SER A 47 7.09 8.99 19.16
C SER A 47 6.99 9.09 17.65
N TYR A 48 6.69 7.97 17.00
CA TYR A 48 6.22 7.95 15.62
C TYR A 48 4.75 8.29 15.59
N GLU A 49 4.36 9.05 14.58
CA GLU A 49 2.97 9.17 14.20
C GLU A 49 2.60 8.08 13.19
N LEU A 50 1.63 7.24 13.55
CA LEU A 50 1.27 6.04 12.80
C LEU A 50 -0.16 6.17 12.29
N ARG A 51 -0.33 6.07 10.98
CA ARG A 51 -1.64 6.15 10.31
C ARG A 51 -1.87 4.92 9.45
N LYS A 52 -3.13 4.54 9.27
CA LYS A 52 -3.50 3.49 8.32
C LYS A 52 -3.99 4.13 7.02
N ALA A 53 -3.68 3.51 5.89
CA ALA A 53 -4.19 3.97 4.61
C ALA A 53 -4.59 2.79 3.73
N LEU A 54 -5.51 3.07 2.82
CA LEU A 54 -5.95 2.16 1.78
C LEU A 54 -5.54 2.75 0.44
N LEU A 55 -4.66 2.06 -0.28
CA LEU A 55 -4.39 2.36 -1.68
C LEU A 55 -5.43 1.67 -2.54
N ARG A 56 -6.04 2.42 -3.45
CA ARG A 56 -7.00 1.91 -4.42
C ARG A 56 -6.45 2.08 -5.83
N PHE A 57 -6.38 0.96 -6.54
CA PHE A 57 -5.98 0.90 -7.94
C PHE A 57 -7.21 0.55 -8.77
N SER A 58 -7.65 1.47 -9.64
CA SER A 58 -8.87 1.24 -10.44
C SER A 58 -8.57 0.67 -11.83
N GLY A 59 -9.39 -0.31 -12.23
CA GLY A 59 -9.18 -1.05 -13.47
C GLY A 59 -7.84 -1.81 -13.43
N ALA A 60 -7.56 -2.42 -12.29
CA ALA A 60 -6.29 -3.05 -11.99
C ALA A 60 -6.15 -4.43 -12.64
N GLU A 61 -4.94 -4.75 -13.08
CA GLU A 61 -4.49 -6.07 -13.49
C GLU A 61 -3.25 -6.43 -12.68
N VAL A 62 -3.23 -7.62 -12.08
CA VAL A 62 -2.09 -8.07 -11.28
C VAL A 62 -1.15 -8.89 -12.15
N ASN A 63 -0.05 -8.27 -12.59
CA ASN A 63 0.93 -8.90 -13.45
C ASN A 63 1.86 -9.84 -12.68
N ALA A 64 2.20 -9.47 -11.44
CA ALA A 64 2.97 -10.33 -10.55
C ALA A 64 2.52 -10.14 -9.11
N LEU A 65 2.22 -11.25 -8.42
CA LEU A 65 2.07 -11.29 -6.97
C LEU A 65 2.77 -12.55 -6.45
N SER A 66 3.77 -12.37 -5.61
CA SER A 66 4.44 -13.46 -4.91
C SER A 66 4.68 -13.05 -3.47
N ILE A 67 4.24 -13.88 -2.53
CA ILE A 67 4.49 -13.73 -1.09
C ILE A 67 4.94 -15.10 -0.60
N LYS A 68 6.25 -15.27 -0.37
CA LYS A 68 6.84 -16.57 -0.02
C LYS A 68 6.89 -16.86 1.48
N SER A 69 6.69 -15.85 2.30
CA SER A 69 6.71 -15.94 3.77
C SER A 69 5.43 -15.35 4.37
N ASP A 70 4.99 -15.93 5.49
CA ASP A 70 3.73 -15.56 6.13
C ASP A 70 3.76 -14.10 6.62
N LEU A 71 2.79 -13.29 6.18
CA LEU A 71 2.53 -11.93 6.68
C LEU A 71 2.31 -11.91 8.20
N SER A 72 2.00 -13.05 8.82
CA SER A 72 1.90 -13.19 10.27
C SER A 72 3.25 -13.03 11.00
N ARG A 73 4.38 -13.29 10.32
CA ARG A 73 5.74 -13.19 10.89
C ARG A 73 6.58 -12.07 10.28
N GLY A 74 6.34 -11.69 9.03
CA GLY A 74 7.22 -10.82 8.24
C GLY A 74 6.71 -9.38 8.11
N GLN A 75 7.53 -8.42 8.50
CA GLN A 75 7.27 -6.99 8.34
C GLN A 75 7.78 -6.57 6.95
N PHE A 76 6.89 -6.44 5.97
CA PHE A 76 7.29 -6.03 4.63
C PHE A 76 7.03 -4.54 4.45
N PHE A 77 8.12 -3.79 4.36
CA PHE A 77 8.13 -2.36 4.11
C PHE A 77 8.28 -2.12 2.62
N ILE A 78 7.46 -1.22 2.09
CA ILE A 78 7.62 -0.63 0.77
C ILE A 78 8.80 0.32 0.87
N SER A 79 9.87 0.04 0.14
CA SER A 79 11.02 0.93 0.04
C SER A 79 10.82 1.96 -1.06
N ASP A 80 10.20 1.56 -2.17
CA ASP A 80 9.90 2.46 -3.27
C ASP A 80 8.76 1.89 -4.15
N VAL A 81 8.24 2.71 -5.05
CA VAL A 81 7.30 2.31 -6.10
C VAL A 81 7.73 2.93 -7.42
N ASP A 82 8.21 2.08 -8.32
CA ASP A 82 8.51 2.49 -9.69
C ASP A 82 7.21 2.58 -10.51
N ILE A 83 6.98 3.74 -11.13
CA ILE A 83 5.77 4.00 -11.92
C ILE A 83 6.12 4.35 -13.37
N ALA A 84 5.59 3.57 -14.32
CA ALA A 84 5.76 3.80 -15.74
C ALA A 84 4.42 3.78 -16.48
N GLU A 85 4.19 4.72 -17.41
CA GLU A 85 3.03 4.63 -18.31
C GLU A 85 3.32 3.60 -19.41
N VAL A 86 2.46 2.61 -19.56
CA VAL A 86 2.63 1.51 -20.54
C VAL A 86 1.81 1.77 -21.80
N LYS A 87 0.57 2.26 -21.67
CA LYS A 87 -0.32 2.55 -22.80
C LYS A 87 -1.53 3.38 -22.39
N ASN A 88 -1.88 4.44 -23.12
CA ASN A 88 -3.16 5.17 -23.00
C ASN A 88 -3.62 5.40 -21.54
N LYS A 89 -2.76 6.00 -20.69
CA LYS A 89 -3.05 6.21 -19.25
C LYS A 89 -3.22 4.93 -18.41
N ILE A 90 -2.70 3.81 -18.88
CA ILE A 90 -2.46 2.61 -18.07
C ILE A 90 -1.03 2.71 -17.55
N TYR A 91 -0.89 2.64 -16.23
CA TYR A 91 0.38 2.75 -15.52
C TYR A 91 0.74 1.40 -14.90
N GLN A 92 2.00 1.03 -15.00
CA GLN A 92 2.60 -0.06 -14.24
C GLN A 92 3.14 0.51 -12.92
N PHE A 93 2.82 -0.19 -11.83
CA PHE A 93 3.30 0.07 -10.48
C PHE A 93 4.11 -1.14 -10.04
N ASP A 94 5.42 -0.97 -9.96
CA ASP A 94 6.36 -1.97 -9.47
C ASP A 94 6.73 -1.62 -8.02
N PHE A 95 6.21 -2.40 -7.08
CA PHE A 95 6.53 -2.20 -5.67
C PHE A 95 7.86 -2.85 -5.33
N ILE A 96 8.75 -2.04 -4.76
CA ILE A 96 10.03 -2.48 -4.25
C ILE A 96 9.89 -2.62 -2.74
N PHE A 97 10.15 -3.83 -2.25
CA PHE A 97 10.11 -4.13 -0.83
C PHE A 97 11.51 -4.27 -0.25
N SER A 98 11.60 -4.07 1.05
CA SER A 98 12.79 -4.40 1.86
C SER A 98 13.21 -5.89 1.82
N SER A 99 12.36 -6.78 1.29
CA SER A 99 12.64 -8.20 1.10
C SER A 99 12.31 -8.62 -0.33
N ASP A 100 13.20 -9.40 -0.94
CA ASP A 100 13.03 -10.00 -2.28
C ASP A 100 12.05 -11.19 -2.28
N GLU A 101 11.59 -11.62 -1.10
CA GLU A 101 10.57 -12.66 -0.94
C GLU A 101 9.17 -12.19 -1.34
N ILE A 102 8.97 -10.88 -1.48
CA ILE A 102 7.74 -10.28 -1.97
C ILE A 102 7.97 -9.62 -3.32
N LYS A 103 7.03 -9.89 -4.23
CA LYS A 103 6.93 -9.18 -5.49
C LYS A 103 5.49 -8.76 -5.73
N LEU A 104 5.29 -7.49 -6.07
CA LEU A 104 4.01 -6.95 -6.49
C LEU A 104 4.21 -6.02 -7.68
N THR A 105 3.66 -6.41 -8.83
CA THR A 105 3.57 -5.57 -10.03
C THR A 105 2.11 -5.50 -10.45
N LEU A 106 1.58 -4.29 -10.59
CA LEU A 106 0.21 -4.02 -10.98
C LEU A 106 0.18 -3.14 -12.23
N LEU A 107 -0.80 -3.34 -13.11
CA LEU A 107 -1.24 -2.32 -14.06
C LEU A 107 -2.52 -1.70 -13.51
N ALA A 108 -2.67 -0.38 -13.60
CA ALA A 108 -3.94 0.28 -13.28
C ALA A 108 -4.09 1.60 -14.04
N THR A 109 -5.32 2.10 -14.10
CA THR A 109 -5.64 3.38 -14.75
C THR A 109 -5.52 4.58 -13.81
N SER A 110 -5.59 4.33 -12.50
CA SER A 110 -5.42 5.33 -11.45
C SER A 110 -4.92 4.71 -10.16
N LEU A 111 -4.38 5.57 -9.30
CA LEU A 111 -4.00 5.28 -7.92
C LEU A 111 -4.58 6.38 -7.03
N GLU A 112 -5.30 5.98 -6.00
CA GLU A 112 -5.84 6.84 -4.95
C GLU A 112 -5.36 6.34 -3.59
N MET A 113 -5.04 7.25 -2.67
CA MET A 113 -4.74 6.92 -1.28
C MET A 113 -5.84 7.48 -0.37
N ILE A 114 -6.48 6.60 0.41
CA ILE A 114 -7.48 6.96 1.41
C ILE A 114 -6.85 6.76 2.79
N THR A 115 -6.52 7.85 3.48
CA THR A 115 -5.90 7.82 4.81
C THR A 115 -6.96 7.81 5.90
N SER A 116 -6.75 7.02 6.95
CA SER A 116 -7.57 7.07 8.16
C SER A 116 -7.34 8.38 8.91
N GLU A 117 -8.41 8.96 9.46
CA GLU A 117 -8.34 10.10 10.37
C GLU A 117 -7.80 9.71 11.76
N HIS A 118 -7.73 8.41 12.06
CA HIS A 118 -7.23 7.92 13.33
C HIS A 118 -5.70 7.83 13.31
N VAL A 119 -5.09 8.61 14.19
CA VAL A 119 -3.65 8.72 14.36
C VAL A 119 -3.24 8.10 15.69
N GLU A 120 -2.26 7.21 15.67
CA GLU A 120 -1.67 6.65 16.89
C GLU A 120 -0.22 7.10 17.06
N HIS A 121 0.13 7.53 18.27
CA HIS A 121 1.50 7.89 18.63
C HIS A 121 2.15 6.74 19.40
N SER A 122 3.35 6.34 18.99
CA SER A 122 4.05 5.21 19.60
C SER A 122 5.56 5.40 19.55
N THR A 123 6.25 5.10 20.65
CA THR A 123 7.73 5.07 20.68
C THR A 123 8.29 3.94 19.82
N ASP A 124 7.50 2.90 19.62
CA ASP A 124 7.80 1.80 18.70
C ASP A 124 7.30 2.17 17.30
N GLN A 125 8.07 1.85 16.27
CA GLN A 125 7.60 1.84 14.86
C GLN A 125 6.52 0.75 14.62
N TYR A 126 5.95 0.16 15.68
CA TYR A 126 5.11 -1.02 15.64
C TYR A 126 3.73 -0.73 16.21
N LEU A 127 2.72 -0.66 15.35
CA LEU A 127 1.36 -0.98 15.78
C LEU A 127 1.18 -2.49 15.71
N LYS A 128 1.05 -3.12 16.89
CA LYS A 128 0.43 -4.44 16.95
C LYS A 128 -0.97 -4.33 16.36
N THR A 129 -1.17 -4.94 15.19
CA THR A 129 -2.48 -4.94 14.55
C THR A 129 -3.42 -5.83 15.35
N ARG A 130 -4.35 -5.20 16.07
CA ARG A 130 -5.47 -5.88 16.72
C ARG A 130 -6.60 -5.99 15.72
N TRP A 131 -6.61 -7.04 14.90
CA TRP A 131 -7.62 -7.28 13.87
C TRP A 131 -9.07 -7.14 14.37
N LEU A 132 -9.34 -7.53 15.63
CA LEU A 132 -10.65 -7.40 16.26
C LEU A 132 -11.16 -5.96 16.41
N ARG A 133 -10.25 -4.96 16.47
CA ARG A 133 -10.62 -3.54 16.60
C ARG A 133 -10.93 -2.86 15.26
N LEU A 134 -10.62 -3.51 14.13
CA LEU A 134 -10.97 -3.00 12.80
C LEU A 134 -12.41 -3.34 12.41
N LEU A 135 -13.09 -4.23 13.16
CA LEU A 135 -14.45 -4.69 12.91
C LEU A 135 -15.48 -4.17 13.93
N SER A 136 -15.06 -3.26 14.81
CA SER A 136 -15.86 -2.72 15.91
C SER A 136 -16.04 -1.22 15.79
#